data_AF-A0A151BDL1-F1
#
_entry.id   AF-A0A151BDL1-F1
#
_cell.length_a   1.000
_cell.length_b   1.000
_cell.length_c   1.000
_cell.angle_alpha   90.00
_cell.angle_beta   90.00
_cell.angle_gamma   90.00
#
_symmetry.space_group_name_H-M   'P 1'
#
loop_
_entity.id
_entity.type
_entity.pdbx_description
1 polymer ?
#
loop_
_entity_poly.entity_id
_entity_poly.type
_entity_poly.pdbx_seq_one_letter_code
_entity_poly.pdbx_strand_id
1 'polypeptide(L)'
;KVRGGKLVEKAAHILPVGAPAEKTFGNGLLLVGDAAGFTCPMEGAGYEAAAYSGKLAAEAACEALSRGDLSAEALSAYEKRWRESWIGGNLDFGREIQKLIVEEMRIERFNRFLYGFLAAVTKHGSCPSLSHREAFLKFVKENSELLTILGGKILGFLKL
;
A
#
# COMPACT_ATOMS: atom_id res chain seq x y z
N LYS A 1 -15.27 19.05 -16.36
CA LYS A 1 -16.72 18.75 -16.50
C LYS A 1 -16.96 18.20 -17.89
N VAL A 2 -17.72 17.10 -18.02
CA VAL A 2 -18.13 16.54 -19.32
C VAL A 2 -19.22 17.43 -19.94
N ARG A 3 -19.16 17.71 -21.25
CA ARG A 3 -20.11 18.59 -21.96
C ARG A 3 -21.51 17.96 -21.98
N GLY A 4 -22.53 18.72 -21.58
CA GLY A 4 -23.93 18.24 -21.50
C GLY A 4 -24.25 17.39 -20.26
N GLY A 5 -23.27 17.08 -19.41
CA GLY A 5 -23.47 16.31 -18.18
C GLY A 5 -24.00 17.16 -17.02
N LYS A 6 -24.88 16.58 -16.19
CA LYS A 6 -25.34 17.15 -14.92
C LYS A 6 -24.63 16.45 -13.76
N LEU A 7 -24.10 17.23 -12.82
CA LEU A 7 -23.55 16.68 -11.56
C LEU A 7 -24.72 16.13 -10.73
N VAL A 8 -24.67 14.84 -10.42
CA VAL A 8 -25.69 14.18 -9.59
C VAL A 8 -25.28 14.17 -8.13
N GLU A 9 -23.99 13.93 -7.84
CA GLU A 9 -23.48 13.83 -6.48
C GLU A 9 -22.02 14.32 -6.40
N LYS A 10 -21.66 14.86 -5.24
CA LYS A 10 -20.28 15.16 -4.85
C LYS A 10 -20.10 14.81 -3.38
N ALA A 11 -19.18 13.90 -3.08
CA ALA A 11 -18.83 13.49 -1.73
C ALA A 11 -17.32 13.58 -1.49
N ALA A 12 -16.93 13.68 -0.23
CA ALA A 12 -15.54 13.62 0.23
C ALA A 12 -15.50 12.84 1.55
N HIS A 13 -14.51 11.95 1.69
CA HIS A 13 -14.31 11.11 2.86
C HIS A 13 -12.83 11.04 3.21
N ILE A 14 -12.54 10.67 4.45
CA ILE A 14 -11.18 10.46 4.96
C ILE A 14 -10.79 9.01 4.71
N LEU A 15 -9.56 8.79 4.24
CA LEU A 15 -8.97 7.46 4.13
C LEU A 15 -7.85 7.32 5.18
N PRO A 16 -7.86 6.27 6.02
CA PRO A 16 -6.81 6.03 6.99
C PRO A 16 -5.59 5.38 6.30
N VAL A 17 -4.85 6.16 5.52
CA VAL A 17 -3.64 5.74 4.77
C VAL A 17 -2.35 5.73 5.62
N GLY A 18 -2.49 5.46 6.91
CA GLY A 18 -1.40 5.44 7.89
C GLY A 18 -1.11 4.05 8.43
N ALA A 19 -0.42 3.98 9.58
CA ALA A 19 -0.27 2.73 10.29
C ALA A 19 -1.63 2.21 10.79
N PRO A 20 -1.86 0.88 10.83
CA PRO A 20 -3.02 0.35 11.51
C PRO A 20 -2.96 0.69 12.99
N ALA A 21 -4.09 0.54 13.69
CA ALA A 21 -4.14 0.73 15.13
C ALA A 21 -3.05 -0.11 15.83
N GLU A 22 -2.41 0.45 16.85
CA GLU A 22 -1.35 -0.25 17.61
C GLU A 22 -1.86 -1.58 18.19
N LYS A 23 -3.13 -1.57 18.61
CA LYS A 23 -3.86 -2.74 19.08
C LYS A 23 -5.25 -2.77 18.45
N THR A 24 -5.60 -3.90 17.86
CA THR A 24 -6.87 -4.11 17.13
C THR A 24 -7.91 -4.90 17.94
N PHE A 25 -7.65 -5.11 19.23
CA PHE A 25 -8.51 -5.86 20.14
C PHE A 25 -8.44 -5.32 21.59
N GLY A 26 -9.47 -5.63 22.38
CA GLY A 26 -9.56 -5.33 23.82
C GLY A 26 -10.61 -6.21 24.50
N ASN A 27 -10.92 -5.95 25.76
CA ASN A 27 -11.96 -6.71 26.48
C ASN A 27 -13.32 -6.51 25.78
N GLY A 28 -13.84 -7.57 25.16
CA GLY A 28 -15.09 -7.53 24.39
C GLY A 28 -15.06 -6.63 23.15
N LEU A 29 -13.87 -6.26 22.64
CA LEU A 29 -13.71 -5.30 21.55
C LEU A 29 -12.78 -5.84 20.46
N LEU A 30 -13.18 -5.66 19.19
CA LEU A 30 -12.37 -5.89 18.00
C LEU A 30 -12.53 -4.70 17.05
N LEU A 31 -11.42 -4.21 16.48
CA LEU A 31 -11.43 -3.18 15.44
C LEU A 31 -11.27 -3.81 14.07
N VAL A 32 -12.05 -3.38 13.08
CA VAL A 32 -12.04 -3.89 11.70
C VAL A 32 -12.03 -2.76 10.69
N GLY A 33 -11.66 -3.05 9.44
CA GLY A 33 -11.71 -2.09 8.33
C GLY A 33 -11.01 -0.77 8.61
N ASP A 34 -11.66 0.34 8.27
CA ASP A 34 -11.11 1.69 8.46
C ASP A 34 -10.87 2.03 9.93
N ALA A 35 -11.67 1.49 10.86
CA ALA A 35 -11.46 1.68 12.29
C ALA A 35 -10.16 1.02 12.79
N ALA A 36 -9.71 -0.05 12.12
CA ALA A 36 -8.42 -0.68 12.38
C ALA A 36 -7.27 -0.08 11.55
N GLY A 37 -7.56 0.84 10.61
CA GLY A 37 -6.58 1.40 9.69
C GLY A 37 -6.13 0.43 8.60
N PHE A 38 -7.03 -0.42 8.09
CA PHE A 38 -6.71 -1.43 7.08
C PHE A 38 -6.82 -0.95 5.63
N THR A 39 -6.95 0.35 5.39
CA THR A 39 -6.86 0.90 4.04
C THR A 39 -5.41 0.80 3.56
N CYS A 40 -5.20 0.09 2.44
CA CYS A 40 -3.88 -0.06 1.85
C CYS A 40 -3.39 1.29 1.26
N PRO A 41 -2.23 1.82 1.71
CA PRO A 41 -1.72 3.11 1.22
C PRO A 41 -1.45 3.15 -0.29
N MET A 42 -1.23 1.99 -0.91
CA MET A 42 -0.90 1.87 -2.33
C MET A 42 -2.13 1.86 -3.24
N GLU A 43 -3.19 1.18 -2.82
CA GLU A 43 -4.38 0.99 -3.62
C GLU A 43 -5.36 2.15 -3.45
N GLY A 44 -5.31 2.85 -2.31
CA GLY A 44 -6.32 3.84 -1.94
C GLY A 44 -7.71 3.20 -1.74
N ALA A 45 -7.76 1.88 -1.57
CA ALA A 45 -8.95 1.09 -1.33
C ALA A 45 -8.79 0.26 -0.03
N GLY A 46 -9.92 -0.03 0.60
CA GLY A 46 -9.96 -0.79 1.85
C GLY A 46 -11.16 -1.72 1.98
N TYR A 47 -12.04 -1.81 0.97
CA TYR A 47 -13.29 -2.56 1.08
C TYR A 47 -13.04 -4.07 1.22
N GLU A 48 -12.06 -4.64 0.50
CA GLU A 48 -11.68 -6.06 0.63
C GLU A 48 -11.10 -6.34 2.00
N ALA A 49 -10.21 -5.46 2.47
CA ALA A 49 -9.59 -5.58 3.79
C ALA A 49 -10.62 -5.42 4.91
N ALA A 50 -11.61 -4.54 4.74
CA ALA A 50 -12.72 -4.37 5.66
C ALA A 50 -13.60 -5.63 5.74
N ALA A 51 -13.99 -6.20 4.60
CA ALA A 51 -14.79 -7.43 4.57
C ALA A 51 -14.01 -8.62 5.17
N TYR A 52 -12.74 -8.78 4.78
CA TYR A 52 -11.91 -9.89 5.24
C TYR A 52 -11.56 -9.78 6.72
N SER A 53 -11.23 -8.58 7.22
CA SER A 53 -11.02 -8.36 8.66
C SER A 53 -12.29 -8.59 9.47
N GLY A 54 -13.47 -8.20 8.96
CA GLY A 54 -14.75 -8.53 9.56
C GLY A 54 -14.96 -10.04 9.73
N LYS A 55 -14.61 -10.83 8.70
CA LYS A 55 -14.63 -12.30 8.77
C LYS A 55 -13.70 -12.83 9.86
N LEU A 56 -12.44 -12.40 9.87
CA LEU A 56 -11.45 -12.84 10.87
C LEU A 56 -11.87 -12.47 12.30
N ALA A 57 -12.45 -11.27 12.48
CA ALA A 57 -12.97 -10.81 13.76
C ALA A 57 -14.15 -11.67 14.23
N ALA A 58 -15.08 -12.01 13.32
CA ALA A 58 -16.20 -12.89 13.63
C ALA A 58 -15.74 -14.29 14.06
N GLU A 59 -14.76 -14.88 13.37
CA GLU A 59 -14.18 -16.17 13.74
C GLU A 59 -13.56 -16.13 15.15
N ALA A 60 -12.74 -15.11 15.45
CA ALA A 60 -12.15 -14.94 16.76
C ALA A 60 -13.22 -14.72 17.86
N ALA A 61 -14.24 -13.91 17.57
CA ALA A 61 -15.34 -13.65 18.49
C ALA A 61 -16.17 -14.91 18.77
N CYS A 62 -16.48 -15.72 17.75
CA CYS A 62 -17.19 -16.99 17.93
C CYS A 62 -16.41 -17.97 18.82
N GLU A 63 -15.10 -18.09 18.61
CA GLU A 63 -14.25 -18.92 19.45
C GLU A 63 -14.19 -18.44 20.90
N ALA A 64 -14.12 -17.13 21.12
CA ALA A 64 -14.10 -16.51 22.44
C ALA A 64 -15.44 -16.71 23.17
N LEU A 65 -16.56 -16.47 22.47
CA LEU A 65 -17.92 -16.70 22.98
C LEU A 65 -18.16 -18.17 23.34
N SER A 66 -17.69 -19.13 22.54
CA SER A 66 -17.85 -20.56 22.84
C SER A 66 -17.14 -21.00 24.13
N ARG A 67 -16.11 -20.26 24.54
CA ARG A 67 -15.36 -20.48 25.78
C ARG A 67 -15.88 -19.65 26.95
N GLY A 68 -16.82 -18.74 26.70
CA GLY A 68 -17.32 -17.79 27.69
C GLY A 68 -16.27 -16.75 28.12
N ASP A 69 -15.24 -16.51 27.31
CA ASP A 69 -14.12 -15.63 27.64
C ASP A 69 -13.94 -14.57 26.55
N LEU A 70 -14.29 -13.32 26.88
CA LEU A 70 -14.14 -12.15 26.01
C LEU A 70 -13.00 -11.23 26.47
N SER A 71 -12.05 -11.75 27.24
CA SER A 71 -10.83 -11.03 27.61
C SER A 71 -10.05 -10.58 26.37
N ALA A 72 -9.23 -9.55 26.54
CA ALA A 72 -8.30 -9.12 25.51
C ALA A 72 -7.38 -10.27 25.07
N GLU A 73 -6.94 -11.11 26.00
CA GLU A 73 -6.11 -12.28 25.73
C GLU A 73 -6.83 -13.28 24.81
N ALA A 74 -8.09 -13.60 25.08
CA ALA A 74 -8.89 -14.48 24.23
C ALA A 74 -9.10 -13.91 22.82
N LEU A 75 -9.29 -12.59 22.71
CA LEU A 75 -9.52 -11.89 21.44
C LEU A 75 -8.23 -11.55 20.67
N SER A 76 -7.05 -11.68 21.28
CA SER A 76 -5.75 -11.41 20.65
C SER A 76 -5.46 -12.26 19.42
N ALA A 77 -6.10 -13.43 19.31
CA ALA A 77 -5.99 -14.32 18.15
C ALA A 77 -6.41 -13.63 16.84
N TYR A 78 -7.36 -12.69 16.90
CA TYR A 78 -7.75 -11.89 15.73
C TYR A 78 -6.56 -11.09 15.17
N GLU A 79 -5.81 -10.43 16.06
CA GLU A 79 -4.71 -9.58 15.64
C GLU A 79 -3.60 -10.38 14.96
N LYS A 80 -3.28 -11.54 15.53
CA LYS A 80 -2.33 -12.47 14.94
C LYS A 80 -2.77 -12.88 13.52
N ARG A 81 -4.04 -13.25 13.34
CA ARG A 81 -4.57 -13.71 12.06
C ARG A 81 -4.47 -12.66 10.96
N TRP A 82 -4.87 -11.41 11.21
CA TRP A 82 -4.80 -10.41 10.15
C TRP A 82 -3.36 -10.03 9.82
N ARG A 83 -2.45 -10.00 10.81
CA ARG A 83 -1.02 -9.75 10.61
C ARG A 83 -0.36 -10.84 9.75
N GLU A 84 -0.74 -12.09 9.94
CA GLU A 84 -0.26 -13.24 9.15
C GLU A 84 -0.97 -13.37 7.79
N SER A 85 -2.05 -12.61 7.57
CA SER A 85 -2.78 -12.61 6.31
C SER A 85 -2.20 -11.63 5.29
N TRP A 86 -2.78 -11.61 4.10
CA TRP A 86 -2.47 -10.63 3.06
C TRP A 86 -2.71 -9.17 3.51
N ILE A 87 -3.60 -8.92 4.49
CA ILE A 87 -3.78 -7.57 5.05
C ILE A 87 -2.47 -7.06 5.65
N GLY A 88 -1.83 -7.84 6.53
CA GLY A 88 -0.56 -7.47 7.15
C GLY A 88 0.53 -7.21 6.10
N GLY A 89 0.69 -8.16 5.16
CA GLY A 89 1.66 -8.02 4.08
C GLY A 89 1.46 -6.77 3.21
N ASN A 90 0.21 -6.46 2.84
CA ASN A 90 -0.09 -5.28 2.03
C ASN A 90 0.13 -3.97 2.81
N LEU A 91 -0.20 -3.92 4.10
CA LEU A 91 0.03 -2.74 4.93
C LEU A 91 1.52 -2.47 5.15
N ASP A 92 2.32 -3.52 5.38
CA ASP A 92 3.76 -3.41 5.56
C ASP A 92 4.43 -2.94 4.26
N PHE A 93 4.19 -3.66 3.16
CA PHE A 93 4.75 -3.29 1.85
C PHE A 93 4.28 -1.90 1.40
N GLY A 94 2.99 -1.59 1.60
CA GLY A 94 2.42 -0.31 1.22
C GLY A 94 3.08 0.86 1.96
N ARG A 95 3.39 0.69 3.25
CA ARG A 95 4.13 1.70 4.02
C ARG A 95 5.57 1.85 3.51
N GLU A 96 6.25 0.76 3.20
CA GLU A 96 7.62 0.80 2.69
C GLU A 96 7.72 1.53 1.36
N ILE A 97 6.79 1.25 0.42
CA ILE A 97 6.75 1.93 -0.87
C ILE A 97 6.30 3.39 -0.72
N GLN A 98 5.32 3.69 0.14
CA GLN A 98 4.91 5.07 0.39
C GLN A 98 6.08 5.87 0.94
N LYS A 99 6.84 5.33 1.90
CA LYS A 99 8.06 5.97 2.43
C LYS A 99 9.10 6.21 1.32
N LEU A 100 9.37 5.20 0.50
CA LEU A 100 10.30 5.32 -0.63
C LEU A 100 9.87 6.43 -1.61
N ILE A 101 8.59 6.46 -2.02
CA ILE A 101 8.10 7.41 -3.01
C ILE A 101 8.00 8.83 -2.43
N VAL A 102 7.44 8.97 -1.23
CA VAL A 102 7.09 10.27 -0.65
C VAL A 102 8.28 10.92 0.04
N GLU A 103 9.02 10.17 0.86
CA GLU A 103 10.11 10.71 1.68
C GLU A 103 11.45 10.64 0.96
N GLU A 104 11.79 9.50 0.36
CA GLU A 104 13.14 9.27 -0.18
C GLU A 104 13.31 9.81 -1.61
N MET A 105 12.39 9.46 -2.50
CA MET A 105 12.46 9.88 -3.90
C MET A 105 11.78 11.24 -4.13
N ARG A 106 10.68 11.50 -3.42
CA ARG A 106 9.66 12.53 -3.72
C ARG A 106 8.87 12.22 -4.99
N ILE A 107 7.57 12.54 -4.95
CA ILE A 107 6.62 12.13 -6.01
C ILE A 107 6.97 12.69 -7.39
N GLU A 108 7.49 13.92 -7.48
CA GLU A 108 7.85 14.53 -8.76
C GLU A 108 9.03 13.82 -9.42
N ARG A 109 10.01 13.39 -8.61
CA ARG A 109 11.20 12.69 -9.06
C ARG A 109 10.87 11.25 -9.44
N PHE A 110 10.04 10.57 -8.63
CA PHE A 110 9.53 9.24 -8.94
C PHE A 110 8.76 9.22 -10.27
N ASN A 111 7.85 10.17 -10.48
CA ASN A 111 7.10 10.28 -11.74
C ASN A 111 8.02 10.50 -12.93
N ARG A 112 8.98 11.44 -12.82
CA ARG A 112 9.95 11.70 -13.89
C ARG A 112 10.78 10.47 -14.23
N PHE A 113 11.21 9.73 -13.22
CA PHE A 113 11.93 8.48 -13.38
C PHE A 113 11.07 7.43 -14.10
N LEU A 114 9.85 7.19 -13.63
CA LEU A 114 8.93 6.19 -14.21
C LEU A 114 8.62 6.49 -15.68
N TYR A 115 8.23 7.73 -15.99
CA TYR A 115 7.95 8.13 -17.38
C TYR A 115 9.21 8.14 -18.24
N GLY A 116 10.35 8.56 -17.69
CA GLY A 116 11.65 8.51 -18.38
C GLY A 116 12.05 7.08 -18.73
N PHE A 117 11.86 6.14 -17.80
CA PHE A 117 12.12 4.72 -18.00
C PHE A 117 11.21 4.17 -19.11
N LEU A 118 9.89 4.36 -18.98
CA LEU A 118 8.92 3.88 -19.96
C LEU A 118 9.19 4.44 -21.36
N ALA A 119 9.52 5.73 -21.47
CA ALA A 119 9.89 6.34 -22.73
C ALA A 119 11.16 5.66 -23.30
N ALA A 120 12.21 5.51 -22.47
CA ALA A 120 13.49 4.95 -22.90
C ALA A 120 13.35 3.51 -23.43
N VAL A 121 12.47 2.70 -22.83
CA VAL A 121 12.29 1.29 -23.22
C VAL A 121 11.27 1.08 -24.36
N THR A 122 10.28 1.96 -24.53
CA THR A 122 9.19 1.73 -25.51
C THR A 122 9.28 2.52 -26.81
N LYS A 123 9.99 3.66 -26.84
CA LYS A 123 9.79 4.64 -27.93
C LYS A 123 11.01 5.51 -28.24
N HIS A 124 12.22 4.95 -28.37
CA HIS A 124 13.47 5.73 -28.48
C HIS A 124 13.71 6.74 -27.33
N GLY A 125 13.00 6.65 -26.19
CA GLY A 125 12.96 7.74 -25.22
C GLY A 125 12.24 8.98 -25.75
N SER A 126 12.15 10.01 -24.92
CA SER A 126 11.89 11.39 -25.37
C SER A 126 13.02 11.94 -26.29
N CYS A 127 13.80 11.07 -26.94
CA CYS A 127 15.04 11.34 -27.67
C CYS A 127 14.99 10.64 -29.05
N PRO A 128 14.18 11.14 -30.00
CA PRO A 128 14.00 10.52 -31.32
C PRO A 128 15.29 10.43 -32.17
N SER A 129 16.37 11.10 -31.76
CA SER A 129 17.68 11.07 -32.42
C SER A 129 18.63 9.98 -31.90
N LEU A 130 18.26 9.23 -30.86
CA LEU A 130 19.12 8.19 -30.25
C LEU A 130 18.61 6.78 -30.57
N SER A 131 19.54 5.82 -30.67
CA SER A 131 19.16 4.41 -30.64
C SER A 131 18.57 4.05 -29.27
N HIS A 132 17.75 2.99 -29.22
CA HIS A 132 17.18 2.47 -27.97
C HIS A 132 18.26 2.22 -26.89
N ARG A 133 19.43 1.70 -27.28
CA ARG A 133 20.55 1.45 -26.37
C ARG A 133 21.12 2.76 -25.79
N GLU A 134 21.30 3.78 -26.63
CA GLU A 134 21.85 5.06 -26.19
C GLU A 134 20.87 5.84 -25.32
N ALA A 135 19.58 5.85 -25.68
CA ALA A 135 18.52 6.44 -24.87
C ALA A 135 18.44 5.78 -23.49
N PHE A 136 18.54 4.45 -23.43
CA PHE A 136 18.58 3.70 -22.17
C PHE A 136 19.83 4.01 -21.33
N LEU A 137 21.02 4.00 -21.93
CA LEU A 137 22.27 4.35 -21.21
C LEU A 137 22.26 5.79 -20.70
N LYS A 138 21.71 6.72 -21.47
CA LYS A 138 21.52 8.11 -21.06
C LYS A 138 20.57 8.20 -19.86
N PHE A 139 19.42 7.52 -19.93
CA PHE A 139 18.49 7.41 -18.81
C PHE A 139 19.17 6.88 -17.55
N VAL A 140 19.92 5.78 -17.64
CA VAL A 140 20.64 5.19 -16.50
C VAL A 140 21.64 6.18 -15.90
N LYS A 141 22.41 6.90 -16.73
CA LYS A 141 23.37 7.90 -16.26
C LYS A 141 22.69 9.07 -15.56
N GLU A 142 21.60 9.59 -16.12
CA GLU A 142 20.85 10.72 -15.57
C GLU A 142 20.10 10.38 -14.27
N ASN A 143 19.89 9.08 -13.99
CA ASN A 143 19.11 8.59 -12.84
C ASN A 143 19.91 7.63 -11.93
N SER A 144 21.24 7.66 -11.98
CA SER A 144 22.12 6.73 -11.25
C SER A 144 21.91 6.74 -9.73
N GLU A 145 21.68 7.90 -9.14
CA GLU A 145 21.35 8.06 -7.72
C GLU A 145 20.04 7.36 -7.35
N LEU A 146 18.98 7.54 -8.15
CA LEU A 146 17.70 6.88 -7.94
C LEU A 146 17.80 5.37 -8.10
N LEU A 147 18.58 4.90 -9.08
CA LEU A 147 18.85 3.48 -9.27
C LEU A 147 19.61 2.88 -8.09
N THR A 148 20.46 3.66 -7.42
CA THR A 148 21.15 3.22 -6.20
C THR A 148 20.16 3.07 -5.04
N ILE A 149 19.29 4.06 -4.84
CA ILE A 149 18.23 4.02 -3.82
C ILE A 149 17.31 2.81 -4.07
N LEU A 150 16.80 2.69 -5.30
CA LEU A 150 15.93 1.59 -5.70
C LEU A 150 16.63 0.23 -5.58
N GLY A 151 17.88 0.12 -6.04
CA GLY A 151 18.65 -1.13 -5.97
C GLY A 151 18.84 -1.63 -4.54
N GLY A 152 19.19 -0.73 -3.60
CA GLY A 152 19.33 -1.07 -2.19
C GLY A 152 18.03 -1.57 -1.55
N LYS A 153 16.89 -0.97 -1.92
CA LYS A 153 15.56 -1.32 -1.38
C LYS A 153 14.95 -2.55 -2.02
N ILE A 154 15.06 -2.70 -3.35
CA ILE A 154 14.59 -3.86 -4.09
C ILE A 154 15.29 -5.14 -3.61
N LEU A 155 16.60 -5.09 -3.34
CA LEU A 155 17.31 -6.22 -2.73
C LEU A 155 16.75 -6.57 -1.35
N GLY A 156 16.36 -5.57 -0.55
CA GLY A 156 15.70 -5.78 0.74
C GLY A 156 14.30 -6.40 0.62
N PHE A 157 13.49 -5.98 -0.37
CA PHE A 157 12.17 -6.54 -0.62
C PHE A 157 12.21 -7.98 -1.16
N LEU A 158 13.26 -8.33 -1.92
CA LEU A 158 13.38 -9.65 -2.54
C LEU A 158 13.79 -10.77 -1.57
N LYS A 159 14.28 -10.46 -0.34
CA LYS A 159 14.80 -11.44 0.64
C LYS A 159 15.46 -12.66 -0.03
N LEU A 160 16.43 -12.39 -0.91
CA LEU A 160 17.48 -13.37 -1.29
C LEU A 160 18.57 -13.37 -0.22
#